data_AF-A0A9P9WDG2-F1
#
_entry.id   AF-A0A9P9WDG2-F1
#
_cell.length_a   1.000
_cell.length_b   1.000
_cell.length_c   1.000
_cell.angle_alpha   90.00
_cell.angle_beta   90.00
_cell.angle_gamma   90.00
#
_symmetry.space_group_name_H-M   'P 1'
#
loop_
_entity.id
_entity.type
_entity.pdbx_description
1 polymer ?
#
loop_
_entity_poly.entity_id
_entity_poly.type
_entity_poly.pdbx_seq_one_letter_code
_entity_poly.pdbx_strand_id
1 'polypeptide(L)'
;MHILGLVFLSFSSQYYQIFLSESILSGIGASTLYYASLNAVSTYFWKRKAFAIGIVGTGASLGGILIPIIFDSLIARGVDFGWAVRILAFTFLILLVVGNLACTSRLVHHAQIPHILDFFRPFKEVEYVLLSMGGFCTFWALFVPNTYLPSYARSQGASNTIATSTLIVLNASR
;
A
#
# COMPACT_ATOMS: atom_id res chain seq x y z
N MET A 1 -8.54 1.68 -10.54
CA MET A 1 -7.70 2.89 -10.36
C MET A 1 -6.25 2.54 -10.07
N HIS A 2 -5.95 1.70 -9.07
CA HIS A 2 -4.57 1.30 -8.76
C HIS A 2 -3.81 0.66 -9.94
N ILE A 3 -4.41 -0.34 -10.61
CA ILE A 3 -3.81 -1.00 -11.78
C ILE A 3 -3.60 -0.04 -12.96
N LEU A 4 -4.52 0.93 -13.15
CA LEU A 4 -4.38 1.94 -14.19
C LEU A 4 -3.17 2.85 -13.93
N GLY A 5 -2.92 3.22 -12.68
CA GLY A 5 -1.71 3.96 -12.29
C GLY A 5 -0.43 3.22 -12.63
N LEU A 6 -0.37 1.90 -12.37
CA LEU A 6 0.79 1.07 -12.72
C LEU A 6 0.96 0.93 -14.25
N VAL A 7 -0.13 0.82 -15.00
CA VAL A 7 -0.06 0.77 -16.46
C VAL A 7 0.43 2.10 -17.04
N PHE A 8 -0.05 3.25 -16.53
CA PHE A 8 0.46 4.56 -16.93
C PHE A 8 1.92 4.79 -16.53
N LEU A 9 2.33 4.23 -15.39
CA LEU A 9 3.74 4.23 -14.97
C LEU A 9 4.62 3.47 -15.97
N SER A 10 4.15 2.36 -16.53
CA SER A 10 4.89 1.58 -17.54
C SER A 10 5.17 2.37 -18.83
N PHE A 11 4.39 3.40 -19.16
CA PHE A 11 4.58 4.23 -20.36
C PHE A 11 5.22 5.59 -20.07
N SER A 12 5.42 5.91 -18.79
CA SER A 12 5.93 7.21 -18.37
C SER A 12 7.45 7.29 -18.57
N SER A 13 7.89 8.25 -19.39
CA SER A 13 9.32 8.53 -19.59
C SER A 13 9.80 9.76 -18.82
N GLN A 14 8.85 10.58 -18.33
CA GLN A 14 9.13 11.82 -17.61
C GLN A 14 8.75 11.71 -16.13
N TYR A 15 9.56 12.30 -15.26
CA TYR A 15 9.37 12.23 -13.79
C TYR A 15 7.99 12.74 -13.35
N TYR A 16 7.48 13.80 -13.98
CA TYR A 16 6.14 14.33 -13.67
C TYR A 16 5.02 13.33 -13.96
N GLN A 17 5.16 12.53 -15.03
CA GLN A 17 4.18 11.50 -15.41
C GLN A 17 4.21 10.32 -14.43
N ILE A 18 5.41 9.95 -13.95
CA ILE A 18 5.60 8.94 -12.89
C ILE A 18 4.90 9.41 -11.60
N PHE A 19 5.16 10.64 -11.18
CA PHE A 19 4.55 11.19 -9.97
C PHE A 19 3.01 11.23 -10.05
N LEU A 20 2.45 11.70 -11.17
CA LEU A 20 1.00 11.75 -11.36
C LEU A 20 0.36 10.35 -11.39
N SER A 21 0.94 9.41 -12.13
CA SER A 21 0.38 8.07 -12.30
C SER A 21 0.49 7.23 -11.04
N GLU A 22 1.60 7.32 -10.34
CA GLU A 22 1.87 6.50 -9.16
C GLU A 22 1.32 7.14 -7.88
N SER A 23 1.64 8.42 -7.61
CA SER A 23 1.26 9.05 -6.35
C SER A 23 -0.21 9.45 -6.30
N ILE A 24 -0.74 10.02 -7.39
CA ILE A 24 -2.14 10.49 -7.40
C ILE A 24 -3.07 9.36 -7.81
N LEU A 25 -2.92 8.83 -9.03
CA LEU A 25 -3.89 7.86 -9.57
C LEU A 25 -3.83 6.52 -8.83
N SER A 26 -2.62 5.98 -8.62
CA SER A 26 -2.44 4.75 -7.86
C SER A 26 -2.66 4.96 -6.36
N GLY A 27 -2.25 6.10 -5.78
CA GLY A 27 -2.49 6.40 -4.36
C GLY A 27 -3.98 6.50 -3.98
N ILE A 28 -4.82 7.13 -4.81
CA ILE A 28 -6.27 7.16 -4.59
C ILE A 28 -6.86 5.75 -4.72
N GLY A 29 -6.40 4.97 -5.70
CA GLY A 29 -6.84 3.59 -5.89
C GLY A 29 -6.47 2.68 -4.72
N ALA A 30 -5.24 2.77 -4.22
CA ALA A 30 -4.72 1.95 -3.14
C ALA A 30 -5.39 2.29 -1.80
N SER A 31 -5.56 3.58 -1.49
CA SER A 31 -6.24 4.01 -0.26
C SER A 31 -7.69 3.53 -0.21
N THR A 32 -8.44 3.70 -1.30
CA THR A 32 -9.82 3.20 -1.39
C THR A 32 -9.89 1.69 -1.19
N LEU A 33 -9.00 0.93 -1.84
CA LEU A 33 -8.94 -0.52 -1.71
C LEU A 33 -8.57 -0.96 -0.29
N TYR A 34 -7.62 -0.28 0.35
CA TYR A 34 -7.17 -0.55 1.70
C TYR A 34 -8.32 -0.35 2.71
N TYR A 35 -9.01 0.79 2.64
CA TYR A 35 -10.15 1.06 3.53
C TYR A 35 -11.33 0.14 3.25
N ALA A 36 -11.64 -0.16 1.98
CA ALA A 36 -12.72 -1.10 1.64
C ALA A 36 -12.45 -2.50 2.22
N SER A 37 -11.21 -2.99 2.08
CA SER A 37 -10.80 -4.30 2.59
C SER A 37 -10.81 -4.36 4.11
N LEU A 38 -10.28 -3.34 4.78
CA LEU A 38 -10.30 -3.24 6.24
C LEU A 38 -11.71 -3.18 6.80
N ASN A 39 -12.61 -2.43 6.16
CA ASN A 39 -14.00 -2.36 6.58
C ASN A 39 -14.71 -3.70 6.38
N ALA A 40 -14.50 -4.38 5.24
CA ALA A 40 -15.09 -5.70 5.00
C ALA A 40 -14.68 -6.71 6.09
N VAL A 41 -13.40 -6.76 6.45
CA VAL A 41 -12.89 -7.64 7.52
C VAL A 41 -13.43 -7.25 8.89
N SER A 42 -13.47 -5.95 9.18
CA SER A 42 -13.97 -5.41 10.45
C SER A 42 -15.44 -5.75 10.69
N THR A 43 -16.26 -5.73 9.65
CA THR A 43 -17.70 -6.00 9.77
C THR A 43 -18.00 -7.50 9.73
N TYR A 44 -17.18 -8.31 9.06
CA TYR A 44 -17.37 -9.77 9.03
C TYR A 44 -16.97 -10.45 10.36
N PHE A 45 -15.86 -10.03 10.99
CA PHE A 45 -15.35 -10.64 12.22
C PHE A 45 -15.55 -9.75 13.44
N TRP A 46 -16.76 -9.72 13.99
CA TRP A 46 -17.07 -8.86 15.14
C TRP A 46 -16.38 -9.30 16.45
N LYS A 47 -16.41 -10.61 16.76
CA LYS A 47 -15.90 -11.16 18.03
C LYS A 47 -14.36 -11.35 18.06
N ARG A 48 -13.71 -11.50 16.91
CA ARG A 48 -12.25 -11.70 16.76
C ARG A 48 -11.62 -10.68 15.80
N LYS A 49 -12.11 -9.44 15.81
CA LYS A 49 -11.69 -8.36 14.90
C LYS A 49 -10.18 -8.13 14.91
N ALA A 50 -9.58 -8.00 16.10
CA ALA A 50 -8.15 -7.73 16.23
C ALA A 50 -7.27 -8.84 15.63
N PHE A 51 -7.65 -10.11 15.80
CA PHE A 51 -6.93 -11.24 15.22
C PHE A 51 -7.04 -11.27 13.69
N ALA A 52 -8.24 -11.02 13.16
CA ALA A 52 -8.44 -10.96 11.70
C ALA A 52 -7.67 -9.80 11.06
N ILE A 53 -7.67 -8.61 11.69
CA ILE A 53 -6.87 -7.47 11.24
C ILE A 53 -5.37 -7.78 11.32
N GLY A 54 -4.93 -8.50 12.36
CA GLY A 54 -3.54 -8.96 12.48
C GLY A 54 -3.10 -9.84 11.30
N ILE A 55 -3.94 -10.80 10.89
CA ILE A 55 -3.68 -11.64 9.69
C ILE A 55 -3.62 -10.80 8.41
N VAL A 56 -4.49 -9.80 8.27
CA VAL A 56 -4.42 -8.88 7.12
C VAL A 56 -3.11 -8.08 7.15
N GLY A 57 -2.65 -7.68 8.33
CA GLY A 57 -1.39 -6.97 8.55
C GLY A 57 -0.17 -7.76 8.09
N THR A 58 -0.11 -9.08 8.33
CA THR A 58 1.02 -9.91 7.88
C THR A 58 1.12 -10.00 6.36
N GLY A 59 -0.02 -9.86 5.65
CA GLY A 59 -0.03 -9.75 4.19
C GLY A 59 0.73 -8.53 3.66
N ALA A 60 0.68 -7.40 4.39
CA ALA A 60 1.44 -6.21 4.03
C ALA A 60 2.95 -6.42 4.13
N SER A 61 3.42 -7.09 5.19
CA SER A 61 4.83 -7.46 5.35
C SER A 61 5.31 -8.39 4.22
N LEU A 62 4.52 -9.42 3.88
CA LEU A 62 4.85 -10.33 2.77
C LEU A 62 4.92 -9.62 1.42
N GLY A 63 3.98 -8.71 1.15
CA GLY A 63 4.00 -7.89 -0.06
C GLY A 63 5.26 -7.01 -0.15
N GLY A 64 5.66 -6.39 0.97
CA GLY A 64 6.88 -5.58 1.07
C GLY A 64 8.17 -6.36 0.80
N ILE A 65 8.17 -7.68 1.02
CA ILE A 65 9.32 -8.56 0.73
C ILE A 65 9.26 -9.09 -0.70
N LEU A 66 8.12 -9.60 -1.14
CA LEU A 66 7.98 -10.28 -2.43
C LEU A 66 8.13 -9.32 -3.61
N ILE A 67 7.53 -8.13 -3.55
CA ILE A 67 7.53 -7.16 -4.66
C ILE A 67 8.94 -6.73 -5.08
N PRO A 68 9.83 -6.27 -4.17
CA PRO A 68 11.18 -5.88 -4.56
C PRO A 68 12.01 -7.06 -5.06
N ILE A 69 11.83 -8.27 -4.53
CA ILE A 69 12.52 -9.47 -5.01
C ILE A 69 12.10 -9.80 -6.45
N ILE A 70 10.80 -9.80 -6.73
CA ILE A 70 10.27 -10.04 -8.07
C ILE A 70 10.82 -8.99 -9.02
N PHE A 71 10.79 -7.72 -8.64
CA PHE A 71 11.28 -6.61 -9.46
C PHE A 71 12.78 -6.72 -9.77
N ASP A 72 13.61 -6.96 -8.76
CA ASP A 72 15.07 -7.11 -8.91
C ASP A 72 15.42 -8.33 -9.79
N SER A 73 14.72 -9.45 -9.61
CA SER A 73 14.91 -10.65 -10.43
C SER A 73 14.56 -10.43 -11.91
N LEU A 74 13.61 -9.53 -12.17
CA LEU A 74 13.12 -9.24 -13.52
C LEU A 74 14.11 -8.32 -14.26
N ILE A 75 14.64 -7.32 -13.55
CA ILE A 75 15.71 -6.46 -14.06
C ILE A 75 16.99 -7.26 -14.29
N ALA A 76 17.37 -8.15 -13.37
CA ALA A 76 18.55 -9.00 -13.51
C ALA A 76 18.50 -9.92 -14.75
N ARG A 77 17.29 -10.27 -15.22
CA ARG A 77 17.05 -11.05 -16.43
C ARG A 77 17.05 -10.22 -17.72
N GLY A 78 17.29 -8.91 -17.64
CA GLY A 78 17.34 -8.01 -18.79
C GLY A 78 15.96 -7.56 -19.29
N VAL A 79 14.92 -7.66 -18.46
CA VAL A 79 13.58 -7.15 -18.81
C VAL A 79 13.56 -5.63 -18.66
N ASP A 80 13.07 -4.93 -19.68
CA ASP A 80 12.88 -3.48 -19.64
C ASP A 80 11.95 -3.06 -18.48
N PHE A 81 12.26 -1.92 -17.88
CA PHE A 81 11.49 -1.35 -16.76
C PHE A 81 9.98 -1.31 -17.02
N GLY A 82 9.56 -0.93 -18.24
CA GLY A 82 8.14 -0.89 -18.60
C GLY A 82 7.48 -2.27 -18.55
N TRP A 83 8.14 -3.32 -19.05
CA TRP A 83 7.62 -4.68 -18.97
C TRP A 83 7.63 -5.22 -17.53
N ALA A 84 8.62 -4.84 -16.73
CA ALA A 84 8.65 -5.20 -15.32
C ALA A 84 7.45 -4.65 -14.53
N VAL A 85 7.11 -3.38 -14.76
CA VAL A 85 5.95 -2.72 -14.14
C VAL A 85 4.64 -3.37 -14.58
N ARG A 86 4.52 -3.80 -15.84
CA ARG A 86 3.33 -4.53 -16.33
C ARG A 86 3.15 -5.89 -15.64
N ILE A 87 4.23 -6.64 -15.47
CA ILE A 87 4.18 -7.95 -14.79
C ILE A 87 3.73 -7.79 -13.34
N LEU A 88 4.20 -6.74 -12.65
CA LEU A 88 3.71 -6.38 -11.33
C LEU A 88 2.22 -5.99 -11.36
N ALA A 89 1.78 -5.20 -12.35
CA ALA A 89 0.38 -4.82 -12.51
C ALA A 89 -0.54 -6.05 -12.71
N PHE A 90 -0.11 -7.04 -13.49
CA PHE A 90 -0.84 -8.31 -13.66
C PHE A 90 -0.90 -9.11 -12.37
N THR A 91 0.19 -9.14 -11.60
CA THR A 91 0.22 -9.79 -10.28
C THR A 91 -0.81 -9.16 -9.35
N PHE A 92 -0.84 -7.83 -9.24
CA PHE A 92 -1.85 -7.14 -8.45
C PHE A 92 -3.28 -7.37 -8.94
N LEU A 93 -3.48 -7.48 -10.26
CA LEU A 93 -4.78 -7.81 -10.84
C LEU A 93 -5.25 -9.20 -10.41
N ILE A 94 -4.37 -10.20 -10.47
CA ILE A 94 -4.69 -11.57 -10.03
C ILE A 94 -5.07 -11.57 -8.54
N LEU A 95 -4.27 -10.93 -7.69
CA LEU A 95 -4.58 -10.82 -6.26
C LEU A 95 -5.92 -10.10 -6.03
N LEU A 96 -6.22 -9.05 -6.80
CA LEU A 96 -7.48 -8.33 -6.69
C LEU A 96 -8.67 -9.19 -7.12
N VAL A 97 -8.53 -9.98 -8.19
CA VAL A 97 -9.58 -10.91 -8.65
C VAL A 97 -9.84 -11.98 -7.60
N VAL A 98 -8.78 -12.62 -7.09
CA VAL A 98 -8.89 -13.61 -6.01
C VAL A 98 -9.52 -12.99 -4.76
N GLY A 99 -9.12 -11.76 -4.40
CA GLY A 99 -9.70 -11.01 -3.28
C GLY A 99 -11.18 -10.71 -3.46
N ASN A 100 -11.61 -10.31 -4.67
CA ASN A 100 -13.02 -10.07 -4.96
C ASN A 100 -13.86 -11.36 -4.92
N LEU A 101 -13.31 -12.48 -5.39
CA LEU A 101 -13.99 -13.78 -5.32
C LEU A 101 -14.08 -14.31 -3.88
N ALA A 102 -13.02 -14.10 -3.07
CA ALA A 102 -13.00 -14.53 -1.67
C ALA A 102 -13.84 -13.63 -0.75
N CYS A 103 -13.97 -12.34 -1.07
CA CYS A 103 -14.79 -11.39 -0.33
C CYS A 103 -16.28 -11.60 -0.61
N THR A 104 -16.90 -12.52 0.13
CA THR A 104 -18.36 -12.64 0.19
C THR A 104 -18.95 -11.61 1.16
N SER A 105 -19.80 -10.72 0.66
CA SER A 105 -20.57 -9.80 1.51
C SER A 105 -21.66 -10.56 2.25
N ARG A 106 -21.51 -10.72 3.57
CA ARG A 106 -22.55 -11.30 4.44
C ARG A 106 -23.48 -10.24 5.05
N LEU A 107 -23.36 -8.97 4.65
CA LEU A 107 -24.07 -7.85 5.26
C LEU A 107 -25.06 -7.19 4.30
N VAL A 108 -26.28 -6.97 4.78
CA VAL A 108 -27.29 -6.17 4.09
C VAL A 108 -26.85 -4.71 4.12
N HIS A 109 -26.38 -4.22 2.97
CA HIS A 109 -25.91 -2.86 2.81
C HIS A 109 -27.08 -1.88 2.96
N HIS A 110 -27.11 -1.15 4.07
CA HIS A 110 -27.98 0.02 4.20
C HIS A 110 -27.20 1.21 3.63
N ALA A 111 -27.53 1.59 2.40
CA ALA A 111 -26.94 2.76 1.77
C ALA A 111 -27.29 4.00 2.60
N GLN A 112 -26.34 4.47 3.41
CA GLN A 112 -26.45 5.74 4.11
C GLN A 112 -25.96 6.82 3.15
N ILE A 113 -26.81 7.79 2.84
CA ILE A 113 -26.45 8.94 2.01
C ILE A 113 -25.46 9.77 2.82
N PRO A 114 -24.18 9.88 2.40
CA PRO A 114 -23.21 10.63 3.19
C PRO A 114 -23.55 12.12 3.12
N HIS A 115 -23.92 12.71 4.26
CA HIS A 115 -24.10 14.15 4.36
C HIS A 115 -22.71 14.80 4.45
N ILE A 116 -22.32 15.62 3.47
CA ILE A 116 -20.99 16.27 3.40
C ILE A 116 -20.65 17.05 4.68
N LEU A 117 -21.67 17.61 5.34
CA LEU A 117 -21.51 18.34 6.60
C LEU A 117 -21.10 17.45 7.78
N ASP A 118 -21.44 16.17 7.78
CA ASP A 118 -21.02 15.22 8.82
C ASP A 118 -19.53 14.89 8.72
N PHE A 119 -18.91 15.09 7.55
CA PHE A 119 -17.47 14.92 7.36
C PHE A 119 -16.64 16.01 8.05
N PHE A 120 -17.20 17.22 8.19
CA PHE A 120 -16.53 18.36 8.82
C PHE A 120 -16.84 18.50 10.32
N ARG A 121 -17.87 17.80 10.82
CA ARG A 121 -18.22 17.82 12.25
C ARG A 121 -17.11 17.35 13.19
N PRO A 122 -16.37 16.26 12.90
CA PRO A 122 -15.30 15.77 13.78
C PRO A 122 -14.14 16.77 13.95
N PHE A 123 -13.88 17.64 12.96
CA PHE A 123 -12.82 18.64 13.05
C PHE A 123 -13.08 19.76 14.07
N LYS A 124 -14.28 19.80 14.66
CA LYS A 124 -14.58 20.73 15.76
C LYS A 124 -14.08 20.23 17.12
N GLU A 125 -13.81 18.94 17.26
CA GLU A 125 -13.30 18.35 18.49
C GLU A 125 -11.76 18.44 18.51
N VAL A 126 -11.21 19.10 19.54
CA VAL A 126 -9.76 19.31 19.65
C VAL A 126 -9.04 17.97 19.80
N GLU A 127 -9.65 17.03 20.51
CA GLU A 127 -9.14 15.67 20.70
C GLU A 127 -8.99 14.94 19.36
N TYR A 128 -9.98 15.08 18.47
CA TYR A 128 -9.94 14.48 17.14
C TYR A 128 -8.85 15.11 16.26
N VAL A 129 -8.71 16.44 16.31
CA VAL A 129 -7.66 17.17 15.56
C VAL A 129 -6.27 16.78 16.08
N LEU A 130 -6.07 16.74 17.39
CA LEU A 130 -4.80 16.38 18.01
C LEU A 130 -4.41 14.93 17.68
N LEU A 131 -5.37 14.01 17.75
CA LEU A 131 -5.18 12.61 17.38
C LEU A 131 -4.83 12.46 15.89
N SER A 132 -5.53 13.19 15.03
CA SER A 132 -5.28 13.17 13.58
C SER A 132 -3.90 13.71 13.24
N MET A 133 -3.49 14.83 13.86
CA MET A 133 -2.15 15.40 13.69
C MET A 133 -1.06 14.46 14.22
N GLY A 134 -1.28 13.86 15.40
CA GLY A 134 -0.36 12.87 15.98
C GLY A 134 -0.21 11.64 15.09
N GLY A 135 -1.32 11.13 14.53
CA GLY A 135 -1.32 10.04 13.56
C GLY A 135 -0.55 10.40 12.30
N PHE A 136 -0.79 11.59 11.74
CA PHE A 136 -0.07 12.09 10.57
C PHE A 136 1.45 12.16 10.80
N CYS A 137 1.88 12.77 11.92
CA CYS A 137 3.30 12.84 12.28
C CYS A 137 3.92 11.46 12.48
N THR A 138 3.17 10.52 13.10
CA THR A 138 3.65 9.15 13.33
C THR A 138 3.85 8.40 12.02
N PHE A 139 2.89 8.48 11.08
CA PHE A 139 3.04 7.87 9.77
C PHE A 139 4.22 8.48 9.00
N TRP A 140 4.37 9.81 9.04
CA TRP A 140 5.49 10.47 8.39
C TRP A 140 6.84 10.02 8.97
N ALA A 141 6.96 10.00 10.30
CA ALA A 141 8.15 9.53 11.00
C ALA A 141 8.47 8.04 10.72
N LEU A 142 7.46 7.21 10.45
CA LEU A 142 7.62 5.80 10.08
C LEU A 142 8.12 5.60 8.65
N PHE A 143 7.61 6.40 7.70
CA PHE A 143 7.93 6.23 6.28
C PHE A 143 9.31 6.78 5.91
N VAL A 144 9.77 7.87 6.55
CA VAL A 144 11.10 8.46 6.28
C VAL A 144 12.24 7.43 6.44
N PRO A 145 12.45 6.79 7.59
CA PRO A 145 13.52 5.81 7.74
C PRO A 145 13.32 4.63 6.81
N ASN A 146 12.08 4.17 6.58
CA ASN A 146 11.83 3.04 5.69
C ASN A 146 12.25 3.33 4.23
N THR A 147 12.05 4.56 3.74
CA THR A 147 12.45 4.93 2.37
C THR A 147 13.96 5.21 2.26
N TYR A 148 14.57 5.79 3.30
CA TYR A 148 15.98 6.20 3.28
C TYR A 148 16.96 5.14 3.81
N LEU A 149 16.48 4.06 4.43
CA LEU A 149 17.34 2.98 4.93
C LEU A 149 18.27 2.37 3.86
N PRO A 150 17.79 2.05 2.63
CA PRO A 150 18.64 1.44 1.60
C PRO A 150 19.70 2.40 1.08
N SER A 151 19.33 3.67 0.90
CA SER A 151 20.27 4.70 0.42
C SER A 151 21.31 5.01 1.48
N TYR A 152 20.94 5.02 2.77
CA TYR A 152 21.86 5.15 3.88
C TYR A 152 22.82 3.94 3.98
N ALA A 153 22.32 2.72 3.88
CA ALA A 153 23.16 1.51 3.88
C ALA A 153 24.17 1.52 2.72
N ARG A 154 23.73 1.96 1.52
CA ARG A 154 24.62 2.11 0.36
C ARG A 154 25.70 3.18 0.58
N SER A 155 25.37 4.29 1.27
CA SER A 155 26.34 5.35 1.60
C SER A 155 27.44 4.90 2.58
N GLN A 156 27.16 3.88 3.39
CA GLN A 156 28.09 3.26 4.34
C GLN A 156 28.93 2.13 3.69
N GLY A 157 28.86 1.96 2.37
CA GLY A 157 29.65 0.97 1.64
C GLY A 157 29.04 -0.43 1.56
N ALA A 158 27.76 -0.60 1.93
CA ALA A 158 27.08 -1.88 1.76
C ALA A 158 26.82 -2.19 0.27
N SER A 159 27.06 -3.44 -0.14
CA SER A 159 26.70 -3.94 -1.48
C SER A 159 25.21 -3.74 -1.76
N ASN A 160 24.84 -3.52 -3.03
CA ASN A 160 23.45 -3.35 -3.48
C ASN A 160 22.52 -4.44 -2.94
N THR A 161 23.01 -5.68 -2.86
CA THR A 161 22.24 -6.82 -2.34
C THR A 161 21.96 -6.69 -0.84
N ILE A 162 22.91 -6.17 -0.06
CA ILE A 162 22.79 -6.00 1.40
C ILE A 162 21.84 -4.82 1.70
N ALA A 163 21.95 -3.72 0.96
CA ALA A 163 21.09 -2.55 1.13
C ALA A 163 19.60 -2.86 0.87
N THR A 164 19.30 -3.62 -0.18
CA THR A 164 17.93 -4.10 -0.46
C THR A 164 17.46 -5.13 0.57
N SER A 165 18.38 -5.97 1.07
CA SER A 165 18.08 -6.96 2.13
C SER A 165 17.73 -6.32 3.47
N THR A 166 18.24 -5.13 3.79
CA THR A 166 17.88 -4.42 5.04
C THR A 166 16.38 -4.11 5.12
N LEU A 167 15.74 -3.76 3.99
CA LEU A 167 14.29 -3.58 3.93
C LEU A 167 13.54 -4.89 4.11
N ILE A 168 14.07 -5.98 3.54
CA ILE A 168 13.47 -7.31 3.67
C ILE A 168 13.50 -7.74 5.14
N VAL A 169 14.63 -7.53 5.83
CA VAL A 169 14.78 -7.83 7.27
C VAL A 169 13.84 -6.97 8.12
N LEU A 170 13.73 -5.67 7.83
CA LEU A 170 12.81 -4.78 8.56
C LEU A 170 11.33 -5.16 8.37
N ASN A 171 10.94 -5.60 7.17
CA ASN A 171 9.58 -6.08 6.93
C ASN A 171 9.36 -7.48 7.53
N ALA A 172 10.40 -8.32 7.63
CA ALA A 172 10.33 -9.62 8.29
C ALA A 172 10.23 -9.50 9.82
N SER A 173 10.69 -8.40 10.42
CA SER A 173 10.61 -8.18 11.87
C SER A 173 9.26 -7.61 12.35
N ARG A 174 8.34 -7.29 11.45
CA ARG A 174 7.01 -6.73 11.74
C ARG A 174 5.91 -7.78 11.63
#